data_AF-A0A9P7HRX1-F1
#
_entry.id   AF-A0A9P7HRX1-F1
#
_cell.length_a   1.000
_cell.length_b   1.000
_cell.length_c   1.000
_cell.angle_alpha   90.00
_cell.angle_beta   90.00
_cell.angle_gamma   90.00
#
_symmetry.space_group_name_H-M   'P 1'
#
loop_
_entity.id
_entity.type
_entity.pdbx_description
1 polymer ?
#
loop_
_entity_poly.entity_id
_entity_poly.type
_entity_poly.pdbx_seq_one_letter_code
_entity_poly.pdbx_strand_id
1 'polypeptide(L)'
;MQSLHLLAWHGYSKMSHRSQFWNPRTLGYQFLAEARRLWELEIGNARLTTIQAAIVLSIVHDANGSDEVGRSYLTQAVAAAHAIHLFSTPTTNTDDVEYNSRAFTAWALFGLQAVHSFHVFKAPLLSMPPSIRLPSQDDCYGDFGLRYPSAKGPISINYGHTFRTLSEFRVIMYDVATVFFSGFKNTPDTTVDRIKGFCIRLDSWYRNLPPGLKATEICFPWQLKLQ
;
A
#
# COMPACT_ATOMS: atom_id res chain seq x y z
N MET A 1 -4.23 -7.20 15.64
CA MET A 1 -3.18 -6.74 16.57
C MET A 1 -1.82 -7.37 16.28
N GLN A 2 -1.73 -8.70 16.10
CA GLN A 2 -0.46 -9.39 15.80
C GLN A 2 0.17 -9.03 14.45
N SER A 3 -0.63 -8.74 13.41
CA SER A 3 -0.14 -8.28 12.10
C SER A 3 0.59 -6.92 12.16
N LEU A 4 0.23 -6.07 13.12
CA LEU A 4 0.91 -4.78 13.35
C LEU A 4 2.30 -4.99 14.00
N HIS A 5 2.43 -5.98 14.89
CA HIS A 5 3.71 -6.35 15.51
C HIS A 5 4.71 -6.94 14.51
N LEU A 6 4.24 -7.60 13.44
CA LEU A 6 5.07 -8.08 12.33
C LEU A 6 5.74 -6.97 11.53
N LEU A 7 4.98 -5.93 11.17
CA LEU A 7 5.53 -4.76 10.47
C LEU A 7 6.50 -3.99 11.38
N ALA A 8 6.20 -3.91 12.68
CA ALA A 8 7.11 -3.35 13.67
C ALA A 8 8.41 -4.18 13.82
N TRP A 9 8.33 -5.52 13.72
CA TRP A 9 9.50 -6.41 13.77
C TRP A 9 10.44 -6.20 12.58
N HIS A 10 9.91 -6.06 11.37
CA HIS A 10 10.72 -5.77 10.18
C HIS A 10 11.47 -4.42 10.29
N GLY A 11 10.97 -3.46 11.07
CA GLY A 11 11.55 -2.11 11.21
C GLY A 11 12.57 -1.93 12.35
N TYR A 12 12.73 -2.89 13.27
CA TYR A 12 13.52 -2.70 14.49
C TYR A 12 14.97 -3.20 14.36
N SER A 13 15.94 -2.29 14.45
CA SER A 13 17.35 -2.54 14.12
C SER A 13 18.16 -3.33 15.16
N LYS A 14 17.67 -3.50 16.39
CA LYS A 14 18.40 -4.15 17.49
C LYS A 14 18.16 -5.67 17.60
N MET A 15 17.43 -6.29 16.68
CA MET A 15 17.12 -7.72 16.74
C MET A 15 18.03 -8.56 15.86
N SER A 16 18.73 -9.52 16.47
CA SER A 16 19.54 -10.53 15.81
C SER A 16 18.70 -11.43 14.90
N HIS A 17 19.25 -11.86 13.77
CA HIS A 17 18.64 -12.81 12.81
C HIS A 17 17.41 -12.31 12.02
N ARG A 18 17.23 -10.99 11.83
CA ARG A 18 16.07 -10.43 11.08
C ARG A 18 15.91 -10.97 9.65
N SER A 19 17.01 -11.33 9.00
CA SER A 19 17.02 -11.86 7.64
C SER A 19 16.58 -13.32 7.59
N GLN A 20 16.56 -14.02 8.73
CA GLN A 20 16.17 -15.43 8.83
C GLN A 20 14.65 -15.55 8.97
N PHE A 21 13.91 -15.01 8.00
CA PHE A 21 12.44 -15.12 7.98
C PHE A 21 11.94 -16.57 7.94
N TRP A 22 12.81 -17.52 7.59
CA TRP A 22 12.56 -18.97 7.61
C TRP A 22 12.82 -19.63 8.98
N ASN A 23 13.40 -18.92 9.96
CA ASN A 23 13.77 -19.51 11.24
C ASN A 23 12.58 -19.50 12.21
N PRO A 24 12.05 -20.68 12.59
CA PRO A 24 10.84 -20.79 13.42
C PRO A 24 11.04 -20.33 14.88
N ARG A 25 12.29 -20.13 15.31
CA ARG A 25 12.61 -19.63 16.64
C ARG A 25 12.60 -18.10 16.71
N THR A 26 12.45 -17.41 15.58
CA THR A 26 12.32 -15.95 15.58
C THR A 26 10.90 -15.53 15.93
N LEU A 27 10.76 -14.45 16.69
CA LEU A 27 9.44 -13.88 17.01
C LEU A 27 8.69 -13.46 15.74
N GLY A 28 9.39 -12.95 14.73
CA GLY A 28 8.80 -12.59 13.44
C GLY A 28 8.11 -13.78 12.77
N TYR A 29 8.79 -14.93 12.70
CA TYR A 29 8.17 -16.15 12.17
C TYR A 29 6.97 -16.60 12.99
N GLN A 30 7.07 -16.61 14.32
CA GLN A 30 5.98 -17.07 15.20
C GLN A 30 4.74 -16.19 15.06
N PHE A 31 4.91 -14.87 15.01
CA PHE A 31 3.80 -13.96 14.75
C PHE A 31 3.21 -14.16 13.35
N LEU A 32 4.03 -14.43 12.32
CA LEU A 32 3.56 -14.69 10.97
C LEU A 32 2.76 -15.99 10.89
N ALA A 33 3.25 -17.04 11.55
CA ALA A 33 2.57 -18.31 11.63
C ALA A 33 1.20 -18.17 12.32
N GLU A 34 1.13 -17.43 13.43
CA GLU A 34 -0.14 -17.21 14.12
C GLU A 34 -1.08 -16.29 13.32
N ALA A 35 -0.57 -15.24 12.68
CA ALA A 35 -1.37 -14.39 11.81
C ALA A 35 -1.96 -15.17 10.62
N ARG A 36 -1.20 -16.12 10.05
CA ARG A 36 -1.68 -17.03 9.01
C ARG A 36 -2.76 -17.98 9.55
N ARG A 37 -2.54 -18.58 10.71
CA ARG A 37 -3.52 -19.48 11.35
C ARG A 37 -4.85 -18.75 11.60
N LEU A 38 -4.80 -17.51 12.07
CA LEU A 38 -6.00 -16.68 12.26
C LEU A 38 -6.65 -16.30 10.92
N TRP A 39 -5.86 -16.00 9.89
CA TRP A 39 -6.38 -15.73 8.55
C TRP A 39 -7.16 -16.93 7.99
N GLU A 40 -6.63 -18.14 8.15
CA GLU A 40 -7.28 -19.38 7.69
C GLU A 40 -8.63 -19.63 8.40
N LEU A 41 -8.79 -19.19 9.65
CA LEU A 41 -10.06 -19.28 10.38
C LEU A 41 -11.10 -18.26 9.91
N GLU A 42 -10.65 -17.10 9.40
CA GLU A 42 -11.52 -16.01 8.97
C GLU A 42 -11.77 -16.00 7.45
N ILE A 43 -11.16 -16.92 6.71
CA ILE A 43 -11.30 -16.99 5.26
C ILE A 43 -12.77 -17.19 4.87
N GLY A 44 -13.25 -16.40 3.91
CA GLY A 44 -14.65 -16.38 3.50
C GLY A 44 -15.52 -15.35 4.22
N ASN A 45 -15.09 -14.82 5.37
CA ASN A 45 -15.79 -13.73 6.07
C ASN A 45 -15.27 -12.36 5.60
N ALA A 46 -15.85 -11.85 4.52
CA ALA A 46 -15.45 -10.56 3.97
C ALA A 46 -15.85 -9.40 4.92
N ARG A 47 -14.85 -8.76 5.51
CA ARG A 47 -14.96 -7.61 6.42
C ARG A 47 -13.79 -6.65 6.16
N LEU A 48 -13.94 -5.40 6.58
CA LEU A 48 -12.87 -4.41 6.39
C LEU A 48 -11.54 -4.86 7.04
N THR A 49 -11.63 -5.43 8.24
CA THR A 49 -10.46 -5.91 9.00
C THR A 49 -9.82 -7.15 8.39
N THR A 50 -10.59 -8.05 7.76
CA THR A 50 -10.01 -9.21 7.06
C THR A 50 -9.28 -8.74 5.81
N ILE A 51 -9.82 -7.78 5.05
CA ILE A 51 -9.11 -7.16 3.92
C ILE A 51 -7.80 -6.50 4.37
N GLN A 52 -7.82 -5.74 5.47
CA GLN A 52 -6.61 -5.13 6.05
C GLN A 52 -5.59 -6.18 6.50
N ALA A 53 -6.04 -7.30 7.08
CA ALA A 53 -5.15 -8.40 7.47
C ALA A 53 -4.48 -9.05 6.25
N ALA A 54 -5.22 -9.30 5.17
CA ALA A 54 -4.67 -9.83 3.92
C ALA A 54 -3.64 -8.89 3.28
N ILE A 55 -3.89 -7.59 3.30
CA ILE A 55 -2.94 -6.56 2.87
C ILE A 55 -1.63 -6.68 3.65
N VAL A 56 -1.69 -6.75 4.98
CA VAL A 56 -0.49 -6.87 5.82
C VAL A 56 0.25 -8.17 5.55
N LEU A 57 -0.47 -9.28 5.40
CA LEU A 57 0.13 -10.57 5.05
C LEU A 57 0.84 -10.51 3.69
N SER A 58 0.25 -9.85 2.68
CA SER A 58 0.91 -9.63 1.39
C SER A 58 2.21 -8.86 1.55
N ILE A 59 2.19 -7.70 2.23
CA ILE A 59 3.39 -6.87 2.43
C ILE A 59 4.52 -7.66 3.09
N VAL A 60 4.20 -8.47 4.11
CA VAL A 60 5.20 -9.30 4.80
C VAL A 60 5.80 -10.35 3.86
N HIS A 61 4.98 -10.98 3.02
CA HIS A 61 5.48 -11.98 2.08
C HIS A 61 6.32 -11.36 0.97
N ASP A 62 5.90 -10.22 0.42
CA ASP A 62 6.67 -9.47 -0.57
C ASP A 62 8.02 -9.00 0.03
N ALA A 63 8.03 -8.54 1.29
CA ALA A 63 9.25 -8.16 1.99
C ALA A 63 10.21 -9.35 2.25
N ASN A 64 9.70 -10.57 2.24
CA ASN A 64 10.47 -11.81 2.38
C ASN A 64 10.78 -12.47 1.01
N GLY A 65 10.53 -11.78 -0.11
CA GLY A 65 10.76 -12.29 -1.47
C GLY A 65 9.84 -13.46 -1.86
N SER A 66 8.72 -13.63 -1.15
CA SER A 66 7.71 -14.66 -1.41
C SER A 66 6.55 -14.09 -2.23
N ASP A 67 6.87 -13.45 -3.34
CA ASP A 67 5.96 -12.59 -4.12
C ASP A 67 4.71 -13.31 -4.63
N GLU A 68 4.80 -14.61 -4.94
CA GLU A 68 3.65 -15.41 -5.37
C GLU A 68 2.65 -15.63 -4.22
N VAL A 69 3.16 -15.89 -3.02
CA VAL A 69 2.35 -16.02 -1.81
C VAL A 69 1.74 -14.67 -1.46
N GLY A 70 2.52 -13.58 -1.55
CA GLY A 70 2.03 -12.22 -1.38
C GLY A 70 0.89 -11.87 -2.35
N ARG A 71 1.05 -12.23 -3.63
CA ARG A 71 0.01 -12.06 -4.66
C ARG A 71 -1.27 -12.84 -4.37
N SER A 72 -1.17 -14.04 -3.80
CA SER A 72 -2.33 -14.82 -3.40
C SER A 72 -3.15 -14.09 -2.34
N TYR A 73 -2.49 -13.49 -1.33
CA TYR A 73 -3.18 -12.67 -0.33
C TYR A 73 -3.80 -11.40 -0.94
N LEU A 74 -3.13 -10.72 -1.87
CA LEU A 74 -3.72 -9.58 -2.59
C LEU A 74 -4.96 -9.99 -3.39
N THR A 75 -4.92 -11.15 -4.04
CA THR A 75 -6.05 -11.68 -4.81
C THR A 75 -7.25 -11.96 -3.90
N GLN A 76 -7.01 -12.57 -2.73
CA GLN A 76 -8.05 -12.80 -1.72
C GLN A 76 -8.60 -11.48 -1.16
N ALA A 77 -7.74 -10.49 -0.90
CA ALA A 77 -8.13 -9.17 -0.44
C ALA A 77 -9.03 -8.44 -1.46
N VAL A 78 -8.68 -8.50 -2.75
CA VAL A 78 -9.47 -7.92 -3.85
C VAL A 78 -10.83 -8.61 -3.95
N ALA A 79 -10.89 -9.93 -3.90
CA ALA A 79 -12.15 -10.68 -3.91
C ALA A 79 -13.07 -10.29 -2.73
N ALA A 80 -12.52 -10.23 -1.52
CA ALA A 80 -13.26 -9.80 -0.33
C ALA A 80 -13.72 -8.33 -0.42
N ALA A 81 -12.88 -7.44 -0.96
CA ALA A 81 -13.23 -6.04 -1.18
C ALA A 81 -14.37 -5.87 -2.19
N HIS A 82 -14.42 -6.68 -3.25
CA HIS A 82 -15.56 -6.71 -4.15
C HIS A 82 -16.85 -7.19 -3.47
N ALA A 83 -16.77 -8.24 -2.65
CA ALA A 83 -17.93 -8.81 -1.95
C ALA A 83 -18.65 -7.80 -1.03
N ILE A 84 -17.93 -6.81 -0.48
CA ILE A 84 -18.51 -5.76 0.39
C ILE A 84 -18.63 -4.40 -0.29
N HIS A 85 -18.47 -4.33 -1.61
CA HIS A 85 -18.50 -3.09 -2.41
C HIS A 85 -17.54 -2.01 -1.88
N LEU A 86 -16.32 -2.39 -1.47
CA LEU A 86 -15.37 -1.48 -0.83
C LEU A 86 -14.87 -0.35 -1.77
N PHE A 87 -14.77 -0.62 -3.07
CA PHE A 87 -14.27 0.35 -4.06
C PHE A 87 -15.31 1.37 -4.51
N SER A 88 -16.57 1.19 -4.11
CA SER A 88 -17.69 2.05 -4.46
C SER A 88 -17.98 3.05 -3.36
N THR A 89 -18.47 4.24 -3.74
CA THR A 89 -19.00 5.19 -2.76
C THR A 89 -20.20 4.56 -2.05
N PRO A 90 -20.25 4.54 -0.71
CA PRO A 90 -21.40 4.00 0.03
C PRO A 90 -22.69 4.70 -0.38
N THR A 91 -23.76 3.93 -0.60
CA THR A 91 -25.08 4.47 -0.98
C THR A 91 -25.89 4.94 0.21
N THR A 92 -25.58 4.45 1.40
CA THR A 92 -26.19 4.84 2.68
C THR A 92 -25.34 5.89 3.38
N ASN A 93 -25.98 6.80 4.12
CA ASN A 93 -25.28 7.69 5.05
C ASN A 93 -24.44 6.84 6.00
N THR A 94 -23.13 6.93 5.82
CA THR A 94 -22.10 6.31 6.66
C THR A 94 -21.54 7.43 7.53
N ASP A 95 -21.24 7.12 8.80
CA ASP A 95 -20.50 8.05 9.64
C ASP A 95 -19.11 8.32 9.01
N ASP A 96 -18.56 9.51 9.26
CA ASP A 96 -17.31 9.98 8.66
C ASP A 96 -16.16 9.00 8.94
N VAL A 97 -16.11 8.44 10.15
CA VAL A 97 -15.08 7.46 10.56
C VAL A 97 -15.15 6.19 9.71
N GLU A 98 -16.36 5.69 9.45
CA GLU A 98 -16.55 4.50 8.63
C GLU A 98 -16.18 4.78 7.17
N TYR A 99 -16.66 5.90 6.63
CA TYR A 99 -16.33 6.32 5.26
C TYR A 99 -14.82 6.43 5.06
N ASN A 100 -14.13 7.12 5.97
CA ASN A 100 -12.68 7.35 5.91
C ASN A 100 -11.92 6.01 5.96
N SER A 101 -12.32 5.11 6.85
CA SER A 101 -11.71 3.77 6.99
C SER A 101 -11.87 2.94 5.71
N ARG A 102 -13.04 3.00 5.08
CA ARG A 102 -13.32 2.31 3.81
C ARG A 102 -12.51 2.91 2.66
N ALA A 103 -12.53 4.23 2.51
CA ALA A 103 -11.78 4.94 1.48
C ALA A 103 -10.28 4.65 1.59
N PHE A 104 -9.72 4.78 2.79
CA PHE A 104 -8.32 4.50 3.04
C PHE A 104 -7.95 3.06 2.68
N THR A 105 -8.75 2.07 3.12
CA THR A 105 -8.47 0.66 2.83
C THR A 105 -8.59 0.35 1.34
N ALA A 106 -9.57 0.92 0.65
CA ALA A 106 -9.76 0.76 -0.80
C ALA A 106 -8.53 1.25 -1.59
N TRP A 107 -8.05 2.46 -1.27
CA TRP A 107 -6.89 3.07 -1.92
C TRP A 107 -5.57 2.40 -1.53
N ALA A 108 -5.45 1.94 -0.28
CA ALA A 108 -4.29 1.16 0.16
C ALA A 108 -4.20 -0.16 -0.62
N LEU A 109 -5.30 -0.90 -0.74
CA LEU A 109 -5.36 -2.14 -1.51
C LEU A 109 -5.04 -1.94 -2.99
N PHE A 110 -5.69 -0.95 -3.62
CA PHE A 110 -5.44 -0.60 -5.02
C PHE A 110 -3.97 -0.22 -5.24
N GLY A 111 -3.43 0.62 -4.36
CA GLY A 111 -2.06 1.09 -4.47
C GLY A 111 -1.03 -0.04 -4.31
N LEU A 112 -1.24 -0.94 -3.36
CA LEU A 112 -0.33 -2.07 -3.13
C LEU A 112 -0.36 -3.07 -4.28
N GLN A 113 -1.53 -3.41 -4.82
CA GLN A 113 -1.58 -4.32 -5.97
C GLN A 113 -0.98 -3.68 -7.22
N ALA A 114 -1.11 -2.36 -7.41
CA ALA A 114 -0.42 -1.64 -8.48
C ALA A 114 1.11 -1.71 -8.36
N VAL A 115 1.63 -1.47 -7.15
CA VAL A 115 3.07 -1.60 -6.85
C VAL A 115 3.53 -3.03 -7.09
N HIS A 116 2.82 -4.03 -6.56
CA HIS A 116 3.14 -5.45 -6.76
C HIS A 116 3.24 -5.79 -8.24
N SER A 117 2.17 -5.52 -8.99
CA SER A 117 2.08 -5.80 -10.43
C SER A 117 3.15 -5.09 -11.25
N PHE A 118 3.52 -3.86 -10.89
CA PHE A 118 4.63 -3.16 -11.51
C PHE A 118 5.97 -3.87 -11.28
N HIS A 119 6.25 -4.32 -10.05
CA HIS A 119 7.52 -4.97 -9.70
C HIS A 119 7.65 -6.38 -10.29
N VAL A 120 6.55 -7.15 -10.32
CA VAL A 120 6.56 -8.54 -10.83
C VAL A 120 6.20 -8.65 -12.31
N PHE A 121 6.08 -7.51 -13.02
CA PHE A 121 5.74 -7.43 -14.44
C PHE A 121 4.45 -8.20 -14.80
N LYS A 122 3.42 -8.09 -13.97
CA LYS A 122 2.11 -8.73 -14.19
C LYS A 122 1.01 -7.70 -14.34
N ALA A 123 -0.07 -8.08 -15.03
CA ALA A 123 -1.28 -7.28 -15.08
C ALA A 123 -1.80 -6.96 -13.64
N PRO A 124 -2.26 -5.73 -13.38
CA PRO A 124 -3.00 -5.40 -12.18
C PRO A 124 -4.23 -6.30 -11.96
N LEU A 125 -4.59 -6.50 -10.68
CA LEU A 125 -5.75 -7.30 -10.29
C LEU A 125 -7.06 -6.54 -10.47
N LEU A 126 -7.04 -5.22 -10.22
CA LEU A 126 -8.19 -4.33 -10.45
C LEU A 126 -8.11 -3.74 -11.86
N SER A 127 -9.26 -3.56 -12.50
CA SER A 127 -9.36 -2.96 -13.84
C SER A 127 -9.48 -1.43 -13.83
N MET A 128 -9.70 -0.83 -12.66
CA MET A 128 -9.80 0.62 -12.50
C MET A 128 -9.46 1.04 -11.06
N PRO A 129 -9.06 2.31 -10.85
CA PRO A 129 -8.94 2.88 -9.51
C PRO A 129 -10.26 2.86 -8.72
N PRO A 130 -10.21 2.92 -7.37
CA PRO A 130 -11.40 3.01 -6.55
C PRO A 130 -12.21 4.27 -6.90
N SER A 131 -13.54 4.12 -6.95
CA SER A 131 -14.45 5.26 -7.17
C SER A 131 -14.77 6.02 -5.89
N ILE A 132 -14.67 5.35 -4.73
CA ILE A 132 -14.71 5.99 -3.42
C ILE A 132 -13.56 7.00 -3.33
N ARG A 133 -13.87 8.24 -2.94
CA ARG A 133 -12.87 9.32 -2.92
C ARG A 133 -12.09 9.30 -1.62
N LEU A 134 -10.80 9.57 -1.71
CA LEU A 134 -9.99 9.88 -0.55
C LEU A 134 -10.51 11.13 0.16
N PRO A 135 -10.60 11.12 1.51
CA PRO A 135 -10.94 12.31 2.29
C PRO A 135 -9.98 13.47 1.98
N SER A 136 -10.54 14.67 1.82
CA SER A 136 -9.79 15.90 1.54
C SER A 136 -9.21 16.53 2.81
N GLN A 137 -9.84 16.31 3.97
CA GLN A 137 -9.37 16.79 5.26
C GLN A 137 -8.29 15.86 5.82
N ASP A 138 -7.21 16.43 6.34
CA ASP A 138 -6.06 15.65 6.81
C ASP A 138 -6.31 15.01 8.18
N ASP A 139 -7.18 15.60 8.99
CA ASP A 139 -7.59 15.07 10.31
C ASP A 139 -8.24 13.68 10.21
N CYS A 140 -8.80 13.34 9.04
CA CYS A 140 -9.46 12.06 8.78
C CYS A 140 -8.52 10.84 8.78
N TYR A 141 -7.21 11.05 8.62
CA TYR A 141 -6.22 9.97 8.55
C TYR A 141 -5.56 9.69 9.90
N GLY A 142 -5.72 10.60 10.86
CA GLY A 142 -4.85 10.70 12.01
C GLY A 142 -3.41 11.07 11.60
N ASP A 143 -2.56 11.26 12.60
CA ASP A 143 -1.14 11.51 12.37
C ASP A 143 -0.29 10.81 13.43
N PHE A 144 0.95 10.48 13.06
CA PHE A 144 1.91 9.86 13.96
C PHE A 144 3.01 10.87 14.32
N GLY A 145 3.32 10.97 15.62
CA GLY A 145 4.47 11.75 16.09
C GLY A 145 5.72 10.87 16.16
N LEU A 146 6.73 11.16 15.36
CA LEU A 146 8.04 10.50 15.48
C LEU A 146 8.93 11.28 16.45
N ARG A 147 9.39 10.60 17.50
CA ARG A 147 10.40 11.15 18.41
C ARG A 147 11.79 10.75 17.94
N TYR A 148 12.44 11.66 17.23
CA TYR A 148 13.81 11.46 16.76
C TYR A 148 14.83 11.91 17.83
N PRO A 149 15.98 11.20 18.01
CA PRO A 149 16.93 11.52 19.07
C PRO A 149 17.47 12.96 19.05
N SER A 150 17.60 13.58 17.87
CA SER A 150 18.05 14.98 17.75
C SER A 150 16.91 16.00 17.70
N ALA A 151 15.65 15.58 17.69
CA ALA A 151 14.52 16.49 17.65
C ALA A 151 14.17 17.00 19.05
N LYS A 152 13.83 18.29 19.14
CA LYS A 152 13.39 18.93 20.40
C LYS A 152 12.03 18.41 20.92
N GLY A 153 11.26 17.75 20.05
CA GLY A 153 9.96 17.17 20.35
C GLY A 153 9.51 16.20 19.25
N PRO A 154 8.32 15.58 19.40
CA PRO A 154 7.73 14.75 18.35
C PRO A 154 7.51 15.57 17.07
N ILE A 155 7.91 15.01 15.94
CA ILE A 155 7.71 15.61 14.62
C ILE A 155 6.56 14.88 13.94
N SER A 156 5.56 15.64 13.48
CA SER A 156 4.47 15.14 12.64
C SER A 156 5.04 14.54 11.36
N ILE A 157 4.52 13.39 10.97
CA ILE A 157 4.93 12.73 9.72
C ILE A 157 4.10 13.18 8.52
N ASN A 158 3.05 13.96 8.79
CA ASN A 158 2.06 14.39 7.84
C ASN A 158 1.49 13.21 7.00
N TYR A 159 0.91 12.24 7.71
CA TYR A 159 0.52 10.97 7.10
C TYR A 159 -0.53 11.12 6.00
N GLY A 160 -1.57 11.92 6.23
CA GLY A 160 -2.66 12.12 5.27
C GLY A 160 -2.17 12.65 3.92
N HIS A 161 -1.35 13.70 3.95
CA HIS A 161 -0.71 14.23 2.73
C HIS A 161 0.20 13.20 2.06
N THR A 162 1.05 12.52 2.84
CA THR A 162 1.94 11.47 2.32
C THR A 162 1.16 10.37 1.60
N PHE A 163 0.09 9.89 2.23
CA PHE A 163 -0.73 8.82 1.66
C PHE A 163 -1.46 9.25 0.40
N ARG A 164 -1.99 10.49 0.34
CA ARG A 164 -2.64 11.03 -0.86
C ARG A 164 -1.65 11.15 -2.01
N THR A 165 -0.49 11.74 -1.77
CA THR A 165 0.57 11.90 -2.77
C THR A 165 1.09 10.55 -3.27
N LEU A 166 1.25 9.56 -2.39
CA LEU A 166 1.62 8.20 -2.80
C LEU A 166 0.50 7.49 -3.56
N SER A 167 -0.76 7.74 -3.23
CA SER A 167 -1.91 7.20 -3.98
C SER A 167 -1.90 7.68 -5.42
N GLU A 168 -1.61 8.97 -5.67
CA GLU A 168 -1.47 9.54 -7.01
C GLU A 168 -0.32 8.89 -7.80
N PHE A 169 0.83 8.72 -7.15
CA PHE A 169 1.96 8.01 -7.76
C PHE A 169 1.62 6.57 -8.14
N ARG A 170 0.91 5.87 -7.26
CA ARG A 170 0.51 4.48 -7.49
C ARG A 170 -0.53 4.35 -8.62
N VAL A 171 -1.32 5.38 -8.91
CA VAL A 171 -2.14 5.43 -10.13
C VAL A 171 -1.28 5.46 -11.39
N ILE A 172 -0.16 6.21 -11.38
CA ILE A 172 0.78 6.21 -12.51
C ILE A 172 1.39 4.81 -12.68
N MET A 173 1.86 4.19 -11.59
CA MET A 173 2.38 2.80 -11.63
C MET A 173 1.35 1.80 -12.14
N TYR A 174 0.10 1.93 -11.70
CA TYR A 174 -1.02 1.13 -12.16
C TYR A 174 -1.22 1.23 -13.68
N ASP A 175 -1.23 2.45 -14.23
CA ASP A 175 -1.44 2.64 -15.66
C ASP A 175 -0.28 2.09 -16.48
N VAL A 176 0.96 2.24 -15.99
CA VAL A 176 2.14 1.64 -16.62
C VAL A 176 2.00 0.12 -16.63
N ALA A 177 1.70 -0.51 -15.49
CA ALA A 177 1.53 -1.95 -15.39
C ALA A 177 0.39 -2.46 -16.29
N THR A 178 -0.70 -1.71 -16.38
CA THR A 178 -1.84 -2.01 -17.26
C THR A 178 -1.41 -2.00 -18.72
N VAL A 179 -0.74 -0.95 -19.17
CA VAL A 179 -0.32 -0.79 -20.56
C VAL A 179 0.67 -1.87 -21.00
N PHE A 180 1.64 -2.20 -20.14
CA PHE A 180 2.75 -3.07 -20.53
C PHE A 180 2.55 -4.54 -20.20
N PHE A 181 1.73 -4.88 -19.19
CA PHE A 181 1.62 -6.26 -18.70
C PHE A 181 0.23 -6.89 -18.87
N SER A 182 -0.78 -6.14 -19.32
CA SER A 182 -2.13 -6.69 -19.62
C SER A 182 -2.28 -7.22 -21.06
N GLY A 183 -1.18 -7.40 -21.79
CA GLY A 183 -1.20 -8.01 -23.13
C GLY A 183 -1.69 -7.09 -24.26
N PHE A 184 -1.67 -5.76 -24.06
CA PHE A 184 -1.95 -4.82 -25.14
C PHE A 184 -0.90 -4.96 -26.26
N LYS A 185 -1.37 -5.04 -27.51
CA LYS A 185 -0.50 -4.97 -28.69
C LYS A 185 -0.05 -3.53 -28.89
N ASN A 186 1.13 -3.19 -28.38
CA ASN A 186 1.75 -1.89 -28.62
C ASN A 186 2.69 -1.99 -29.83
N THR A 187 2.56 -1.07 -30.78
CA THR A 187 3.60 -0.85 -31.80
C THR A 187 4.80 -0.12 -31.17
N PRO A 188 5.99 -0.13 -31.80
CA PRO A 188 7.13 0.64 -31.30
C PRO A 188 6.83 2.13 -31.10
N ASP A 189 6.20 2.78 -32.07
CA ASP A 189 5.87 4.21 -31.99
C ASP A 189 4.89 4.51 -30.84
N THR A 190 3.81 3.71 -30.75
CA THR A 190 2.84 3.86 -29.64
C THR A 190 3.45 3.57 -28.28
N THR A 191 4.44 2.67 -28.20
CA THR A 191 5.19 2.41 -26.97
C THR A 191 5.98 3.65 -26.54
N VAL A 192 6.72 4.26 -27.47
CA VAL A 192 7.52 5.48 -27.20
C VAL A 192 6.63 6.62 -26.73
N ASP A 193 5.48 6.84 -27.37
CA ASP A 193 4.55 7.90 -26.99
C ASP A 193 3.94 7.66 -25.61
N ARG A 194 3.60 6.42 -25.27
CA ARG A 194 3.12 6.06 -23.93
C ARG A 194 4.19 6.29 -22.86
N ILE A 195 5.44 5.88 -23.11
CA ILE A 195 6.56 6.12 -22.19
C ILE A 195 6.74 7.62 -21.93
N LYS A 196 6.78 8.43 -22.99
CA LYS A 196 6.85 9.90 -22.87
C LYS A 196 5.70 10.46 -22.03
N GLY A 197 4.48 10.00 -22.28
CA GLY A 197 3.31 10.39 -21.50
C GLY A 197 3.44 10.06 -20.01
N PHE A 198 3.97 8.88 -19.67
CA PHE A 198 4.23 8.50 -18.29
C PHE A 198 5.35 9.34 -17.64
N CYS A 199 6.43 9.62 -18.38
CA CYS A 199 7.50 10.50 -17.89
C CYS A 199 6.99 11.91 -17.57
N ILE A 200 6.14 12.48 -18.43
CA ILE A 200 5.51 13.80 -18.20
C ILE A 200 4.62 13.77 -16.95
N ARG A 201 3.80 12.73 -16.78
CA ARG A 201 2.94 12.57 -15.60
C ARG A 201 3.77 12.43 -14.32
N LEU A 202 4.86 11.68 -14.36
CA LEU A 202 5.76 11.49 -13.22
C LEU A 202 6.49 12.78 -12.85
N ASP A 203 7.01 13.51 -13.84
CA ASP A 203 7.66 14.82 -13.62
C ASP A 203 6.67 15.84 -13.05
N SER A 204 5.45 15.88 -13.59
CA SER A 204 4.38 16.73 -13.06
C SER A 204 4.04 16.38 -11.60
N TRP A 205 3.86 15.09 -11.29
CA TRP A 205 3.64 14.64 -9.91
C TRP A 205 4.79 15.06 -8.98
N TYR A 206 6.04 14.86 -9.41
CA TYR A 206 7.23 15.20 -8.62
C TYR A 206 7.35 16.71 -8.35
N ARG A 207 7.08 17.56 -9.35
CA ARG A 207 7.14 19.03 -9.18
C ARG A 207 6.04 19.57 -8.27
N ASN A 208 4.89 18.90 -8.25
CA ASN A 208 3.72 19.30 -7.46
C ASN A 208 3.68 18.66 -6.06
N LEU A 209 4.78 18.01 -5.62
CA LEU A 209 4.86 17.48 -4.27
C LEU A 209 4.65 18.60 -3.22
N PRO A 210 3.88 18.32 -2.15
CA PRO A 210 3.72 19.28 -1.06
C PRO A 210 5.08 19.54 -0.39
N PRO A 211 5.28 20.72 0.23
CA PRO A 211 6.57 21.13 0.78
C PRO A 211 7.24 20.05 1.65
N GLY A 212 6.52 19.47 2.62
CA GLY A 212 7.03 18.42 3.51
C GLY A 212 7.40 17.08 2.86
N LEU A 213 7.15 16.90 1.55
CA LEU A 213 7.57 15.73 0.77
C LEU A 213 8.61 16.08 -0.30
N LYS A 214 8.96 17.36 -0.48
CA LYS A 214 10.02 17.75 -1.41
C LYS A 214 11.37 17.28 -0.88
N ALA A 215 12.27 16.86 -1.77
CA ALA A 215 13.60 16.38 -1.40
C ALA A 215 14.42 17.39 -0.56
N THR A 216 14.14 18.70 -0.71
CA THR A 216 14.78 19.79 0.04
C THR A 216 14.26 19.98 1.46
N GLU A 217 13.08 19.46 1.77
CA GLU A 217 12.35 19.70 3.02
C GLU A 217 11.94 18.41 3.75
N ILE A 218 12.12 17.25 3.10
CA ILE A 218 11.77 15.96 3.67
C ILE A 218 12.60 15.72 4.93
N CYS A 219 11.92 15.68 6.07
CA CYS A 219 12.57 15.44 7.36
C CYS A 219 13.02 13.99 7.51
N PHE A 220 12.35 13.04 6.83
CA PHE A 220 12.61 11.61 7.00
C PHE A 220 12.70 10.81 5.69
N PRO A 221 13.73 9.97 5.51
CA PRO A 221 13.92 9.16 4.29
C PRO A 221 12.77 8.20 3.97
N TRP A 222 12.01 7.76 4.98
CA TRP A 222 10.96 6.75 4.82
C TRP A 222 9.67 7.32 4.22
N GLN A 223 9.48 8.65 4.19
CA GLN A 223 8.27 9.30 3.69
C GLN A 223 8.07 9.09 2.18
N LEU A 224 9.17 8.91 1.42
CA LEU A 224 9.10 8.59 -0.01
C LEU A 224 9.77 7.27 -0.40
N LYS A 225 10.66 6.70 0.41
CA LYS A 225 11.48 5.51 0.07
C LYS A 225 11.86 5.46 -1.42
N LEU A 226 12.48 6.53 -1.91
CA LEU A 226 13.17 6.53 -3.19
C LEU A 226 14.53 5.87 -2.91
N GLN A 227 14.63 4.55 -3.15
CA GLN A 227 15.92 3.85 -3.22
C GLN A 227 16.50 3.98 -4.61
#